data_AF-A0A931PTN1-F1
#
_entry.id   AF-A0A931PTN1-F1
#
_cell.length_a   1.000
_cell.length_b   1.000
_cell.length_c   1.000
_cell.angle_alpha   90.00
_cell.angle_beta   90.00
_cell.angle_gamma   90.00
#
_symmetry.space_group_name_H-M   'P 1'
#
loop_
_entity.id
_entity.type
_entity.pdbx_description
1 polymer ?
#
loop_
_entity_poly.entity_id
_entity_poly.type
_entity_poly.pdbx_seq_one_letter_code
_entity_poly.pdbx_strand_id
1 'polypeptide(L)'
;MAWFVRLGRLVTTARGTIVAAAMVTTSLVAASAGAQITGAVSTTSFDGLLVNGNLYSDARGVYFSGGPQNRNAAGLTPGIYFFQVTTRDGSVLVSTDLATDRLVYVDSYGRVGGRCLANGAPIHSTRVHPEGAADTASGAVPVRLWPFASEPSGKGDYKAWLILAAAWDGSEYIADPNTSIAADGRHLSFLQRDSRTDNFTFRATSSGVPVAASEFNGAVFDDLNANGVLEPSDLPLGGATVRCTLILPDGSETSLEATSDLSGNYFLTTEGLAGGLPSGTAFRVTQVPLGGAWTQTAPAPDGFGDRYYSGILGSGLGFFYGLDFGNTS
;
A
#
# COMPACT_ATOMS: atom_id res chain seq x y z
N MET A 1 -21.89 -90.10 68.40
CA MET A 1 -20.90 -89.74 69.45
C MET A 1 -20.13 -88.55 68.90
N ALA A 2 -20.37 -87.36 69.47
CA ALA A 2 -19.58 -86.12 69.34
C ALA A 2 -19.39 -85.52 67.92
N TRP A 3 -19.25 -84.21 67.68
CA TRP A 3 -19.45 -82.90 68.34
C TRP A 3 -19.14 -81.88 67.18
N PHE A 4 -19.84 -80.73 67.12
CA PHE A 4 -19.38 -79.35 66.76
C PHE A 4 -18.25 -79.18 65.69
N VAL A 5 -18.25 -78.27 64.69
CA VAL A 5 -18.64 -76.84 64.66
C VAL A 5 -18.27 -76.20 63.30
N ARG A 6 -19.13 -75.27 62.83
CA ARG A 6 -18.92 -73.94 62.17
C ARG A 6 -17.82 -73.76 61.08
N LEU A 7 -17.86 -72.82 60.14
CA LEU A 7 -18.67 -71.66 59.77
C LEU A 7 -18.20 -71.29 58.33
N GLY A 8 -18.99 -70.53 57.56
CA GLY A 8 -18.38 -69.56 56.64
C GLY A 8 -18.97 -69.41 55.24
N ARG A 9 -20.08 -68.65 55.17
CA ARG A 9 -20.47 -67.63 54.19
C ARG A 9 -20.47 -67.90 52.67
N LEU A 10 -21.68 -67.73 52.13
CA LEU A 10 -22.09 -67.39 50.75
C LEU A 10 -21.17 -66.36 50.06
N VAL A 11 -20.97 -66.53 48.74
CA VAL A 11 -21.23 -65.48 47.74
C VAL A 11 -21.76 -66.11 46.44
N THR A 12 -22.91 -65.60 46.00
CA THR A 12 -23.67 -65.88 44.78
C THR A 12 -23.01 -65.26 43.54
N THR A 13 -22.97 -65.99 42.43
CA THR A 13 -22.54 -65.49 41.11
C THR A 13 -23.74 -64.97 40.33
N ALA A 14 -23.75 -63.69 39.93
CA ALA A 14 -24.72 -63.14 38.99
C ALA A 14 -24.01 -62.68 37.71
N ARG A 15 -24.55 -63.12 36.56
CA ARG A 15 -24.07 -62.86 35.21
C ARG A 15 -24.47 -61.44 34.78
N GLY A 16 -23.51 -60.66 34.27
CA GLY A 16 -23.73 -59.33 33.68
C GLY A 16 -23.48 -59.34 32.16
N THR A 17 -24.48 -58.89 31.41
CA THR A 17 -24.48 -58.64 29.96
C THR A 17 -23.62 -57.42 29.59
N ILE A 18 -22.79 -57.54 28.55
CA ILE A 18 -21.98 -56.44 27.99
C ILE A 18 -22.80 -55.68 26.94
N VAL A 19 -23.00 -54.38 27.14
CA VAL A 19 -23.50 -53.44 26.13
C VAL A 19 -22.30 -52.68 25.58
N ALA A 20 -22.05 -52.80 24.27
CA ALA A 20 -21.02 -52.04 23.58
C ALA A 20 -21.52 -50.61 23.29
N ALA A 21 -20.88 -49.60 23.87
CA ALA A 21 -21.13 -48.20 23.56
C ALA A 21 -20.28 -47.77 22.34
N ALA A 22 -20.94 -47.45 21.23
CA ALA A 22 -20.31 -46.80 20.09
C ALA A 22 -20.12 -45.30 20.41
N MET A 23 -18.89 -44.88 20.69
CA MET A 23 -18.53 -43.46 20.76
C MET A 23 -18.49 -42.90 19.32
N VAL A 24 -19.50 -42.10 18.98
CA VAL A 24 -19.45 -41.21 17.82
C VAL A 24 -18.67 -39.97 18.24
N THR A 25 -17.44 -39.83 17.74
CA THR A 25 -16.64 -38.62 17.87
C THR A 25 -17.11 -37.59 16.85
N THR A 26 -17.99 -36.68 17.26
CA THR A 26 -18.28 -35.46 16.51
C THR A 26 -17.05 -34.56 16.56
N SER A 27 -16.24 -34.57 15.51
CA SER A 27 -15.20 -33.57 15.27
C SER A 27 -15.89 -32.21 15.07
N LEU A 28 -15.86 -31.38 16.11
CA LEU A 28 -16.12 -29.94 15.96
C LEU A 28 -14.98 -29.37 15.10
N VAL A 29 -15.23 -29.18 13.81
CA VAL A 29 -14.41 -28.29 13.00
C VAL A 29 -14.70 -26.89 13.53
N ALA A 30 -13.80 -26.36 14.35
CA ALA A 30 -13.79 -24.94 14.64
C ALA A 30 -13.58 -24.22 13.31
N ALA A 31 -14.63 -23.59 12.78
CA ALA A 31 -14.45 -22.62 11.72
C ALA A 31 -13.51 -21.55 12.28
N SER A 32 -12.33 -21.41 11.68
CA SER A 32 -11.46 -20.28 11.97
C SER A 32 -12.28 -19.01 11.76
N ALA A 33 -12.53 -18.27 12.84
CA ALA A 33 -13.11 -16.94 12.72
C ALA A 33 -12.10 -16.10 11.93
N GLY A 34 -12.38 -15.85 10.65
CA GLY A 34 -11.57 -14.95 9.84
C GLY A 34 -11.49 -13.59 10.55
N ALA A 35 -10.28 -13.04 10.63
CA ALA A 35 -10.04 -11.77 11.29
C ALA A 35 -10.78 -10.66 10.52
N GLN A 36 -11.83 -10.10 11.12
CA GLN A 36 -12.48 -8.92 10.56
C GLN A 36 -11.49 -7.76 10.62
N ILE A 37 -11.22 -7.13 9.49
CA ILE A 37 -10.27 -6.02 9.46
C ILE A 37 -10.86 -4.81 10.18
N THR A 38 -10.04 -4.09 10.95
CA THR A 38 -10.42 -2.85 11.66
C THR A 38 -9.89 -1.62 10.93
N GLY A 39 -10.20 -0.42 11.42
CA GLY A 39 -9.67 0.83 10.88
C GLY A 39 -10.35 1.33 9.61
N ALA A 40 -9.79 2.40 9.06
CA ALA A 40 -10.24 3.07 7.84
C ALA A 40 -9.06 3.28 6.90
N VAL A 41 -9.39 3.51 5.63
CA VAL A 41 -8.43 3.74 4.56
C VAL A 41 -8.72 5.06 3.91
N SER A 42 -7.70 5.69 3.33
CA SER A 42 -7.86 6.96 2.63
C SER A 42 -6.95 7.05 1.44
N THR A 43 -7.51 7.53 0.34
CA THR A 43 -6.74 8.06 -0.77
C THR A 43 -6.06 9.35 -0.32
N THR A 44 -4.81 9.53 -0.76
CA THR A 44 -3.94 10.63 -0.36
C THR A 44 -2.98 11.01 -1.50
N SER A 45 -2.16 12.02 -1.27
CA SER A 45 -1.01 12.40 -2.09
C SER A 45 0.21 11.54 -1.76
N PHE A 46 1.29 11.62 -2.55
CA PHE A 46 2.49 10.81 -2.31
C PHE A 46 3.11 11.01 -0.92
N ASP A 47 2.93 12.16 -0.27
CA ASP A 47 3.45 12.46 1.06
C ASP A 47 2.51 12.04 2.20
N GLY A 48 1.32 11.52 1.89
CA GLY A 48 0.33 11.13 2.89
C GLY A 48 -0.33 12.30 3.64
N LEU A 49 -0.02 13.55 3.29
CA LEU A 49 -0.49 14.74 4.01
C LEU A 49 -1.90 15.18 3.60
N LEU A 50 -2.29 14.89 2.35
CA LEU A 50 -3.65 15.15 1.88
C LEU A 50 -4.61 14.12 2.51
N VAL A 51 -5.32 14.53 3.57
CA VAL A 51 -6.34 13.69 4.20
C VAL A 51 -7.66 13.85 3.44
N ASN A 52 -8.28 12.73 3.05
CA ASN A 52 -9.57 12.70 2.35
C ASN A 52 -9.51 13.46 1.02
N GLY A 53 -8.45 13.18 0.26
CA GLY A 53 -8.06 13.88 -0.94
C GLY A 53 -8.98 13.72 -2.14
N ASN A 54 -10.24 13.30 -1.95
CA ASN A 54 -11.30 12.81 -2.86
C ASN A 54 -11.45 13.47 -4.24
N LEU A 55 -10.64 14.45 -4.56
CA LEU A 55 -10.53 15.19 -5.78
C LEU A 55 -9.07 15.27 -6.25
N TYR A 56 -8.79 14.57 -7.35
CA TYR A 56 -7.47 14.50 -7.97
C TYR A 56 -7.53 15.04 -9.40
N SER A 57 -6.38 15.49 -9.90
CA SER A 57 -6.23 15.96 -11.29
C SER A 57 -5.48 14.97 -12.17
N ASP A 58 -4.66 14.08 -11.59
CA ASP A 58 -3.90 13.06 -12.30
C ASP A 58 -3.94 11.70 -11.59
N ALA A 59 -4.17 10.64 -12.36
CA ALA A 59 -4.30 9.27 -11.88
C ALA A 59 -3.02 8.77 -11.20
N ARG A 60 -1.85 9.24 -11.61
CA ARG A 60 -0.57 8.89 -11.00
C ARG A 60 -0.31 9.65 -9.70
N GLY A 61 -1.07 10.70 -9.41
CA GLY A 61 -1.02 11.43 -8.15
C GLY A 61 -1.83 10.80 -7.02
N VAL A 62 -2.52 9.68 -7.26
CA VAL A 62 -3.36 9.02 -6.26
C VAL A 62 -2.58 7.93 -5.54
N TYR A 63 -2.34 8.17 -4.26
CA TYR A 63 -1.74 7.23 -3.34
C TYR A 63 -2.79 6.74 -2.35
N PHE A 64 -2.46 5.64 -1.71
CA PHE A 64 -3.30 4.97 -0.74
C PHE A 64 -2.56 4.89 0.59
N SER A 65 -3.26 5.23 1.67
CA SER A 65 -2.75 5.14 3.04
C SER A 65 -3.81 4.48 3.94
N GLY A 66 -3.38 3.98 5.09
CA GLY A 66 -4.26 3.33 6.06
C GLY A 66 -4.00 3.77 7.49
N GLY A 67 -5.09 3.92 8.26
CA GLY A 67 -5.05 4.39 9.64
C GLY A 67 -4.70 5.88 9.78
N PRO A 68 -5.01 6.54 10.92
CA PRO A 68 -4.53 7.89 11.18
C PRO A 68 -3.00 7.94 11.17
N GLN A 69 -2.41 8.97 10.54
CA GLN A 69 -0.98 9.28 10.49
C GLN A 69 -0.38 9.65 11.88
N ASN A 70 -0.99 9.18 12.97
CA ASN A 70 -0.58 9.49 14.33
C ASN A 70 -0.53 8.22 15.18
N ARG A 71 0.18 8.32 16.31
CA ARG A 71 0.49 7.18 17.18
C ARG A 71 -0.68 6.66 18.03
N ASN A 72 -1.88 7.24 17.93
CA ASN A 72 -2.90 7.14 18.97
C ASN A 72 -4.18 6.39 18.56
N ALA A 73 -4.30 5.89 17.33
CA ALA A 73 -5.51 5.25 16.83
C ALA A 73 -5.34 3.75 16.55
N ALA A 74 -6.41 2.98 16.72
CA ALA A 74 -6.48 1.60 16.27
C ALA A 74 -6.43 1.57 14.74
N GLY A 75 -5.27 1.23 14.19
CA GLY A 75 -5.04 1.15 12.76
C GLY A 75 -5.75 -0.04 12.10
N LEU A 76 -5.33 -0.33 10.88
CA LEU A 76 -5.72 -1.54 10.17
C LEU A 76 -5.20 -2.78 10.91
N THR A 77 -5.83 -3.93 10.69
CA THR A 77 -5.32 -5.20 11.23
C THR A 77 -3.97 -5.52 10.58
N PRO A 78 -2.91 -5.86 11.35
CA PRO A 78 -1.62 -6.22 10.77
C PRO A 78 -1.74 -7.39 9.79
N GLY A 79 -1.07 -7.29 8.64
CA GLY A 79 -1.21 -8.27 7.58
C GLY A 79 -0.76 -7.79 6.21
N ILE A 80 -0.99 -8.61 5.20
CA ILE A 80 -0.79 -8.29 3.79
C ILE A 80 -2.15 -8.07 3.16
N TYR A 81 -2.24 -7.05 2.32
CA TYR A 81 -3.47 -6.64 1.68
C TYR A 81 -3.29 -6.48 0.19
N PHE A 82 -4.29 -6.91 -0.57
CA PHE A 82 -4.48 -6.41 -1.92
C PHE A 82 -5.09 -5.01 -1.87
N PHE A 83 -4.75 -4.19 -2.86
CA PHE A 83 -5.59 -3.05 -3.21
C PHE A 83 -6.10 -3.17 -4.64
N GLN A 84 -7.20 -2.47 -4.93
CA GLN A 84 -7.71 -2.35 -6.30
C GLN A 84 -8.54 -1.08 -6.46
N VAL A 85 -8.69 -0.64 -7.71
CA VAL A 85 -9.55 0.47 -8.09
C VAL A 85 -10.72 -0.07 -8.92
N THR A 86 -11.93 0.35 -8.57
CA THR A 86 -13.15 0.07 -9.31
C THR A 86 -13.86 1.38 -9.70
N THR A 87 -14.92 1.27 -10.51
CA THR A 87 -15.97 2.30 -10.57
C THR A 87 -16.50 2.61 -9.17
N ARG A 88 -17.02 3.82 -8.95
CA ARG A 88 -17.50 4.29 -7.63
C ARG A 88 -18.58 3.40 -7.00
N ASP A 89 -19.43 2.78 -7.80
CA ASP A 89 -20.43 1.82 -7.30
C ASP A 89 -19.79 0.49 -6.84
N GLY A 90 -18.57 0.19 -7.29
CA GLY A 90 -17.85 -1.06 -7.00
C GLY A 90 -18.07 -2.16 -8.04
N SER A 91 -18.81 -1.90 -9.12
CA SER A 91 -19.28 -2.95 -10.03
C SER A 91 -18.26 -3.38 -11.08
N VAL A 92 -17.36 -2.50 -11.50
CA VAL A 92 -16.38 -2.76 -12.56
C VAL A 92 -14.96 -2.55 -12.03
N LEU A 93 -14.12 -3.58 -12.15
CA LEU A 93 -12.68 -3.46 -11.90
C LEU A 93 -12.03 -2.60 -12.99
N VAL A 94 -11.33 -1.54 -12.58
CA VAL A 94 -10.59 -0.67 -13.51
C VAL A 94 -9.08 -0.70 -13.28
N SER A 95 -8.56 -1.26 -12.18
CA SER A 95 -7.14 -1.60 -12.09
C SER A 95 -6.72 -2.47 -13.27
N THR A 96 -5.61 -2.09 -13.91
CA THR A 96 -5.17 -2.65 -15.22
C THR A 96 -4.08 -3.70 -15.14
N ASP A 97 -3.56 -3.94 -13.95
CA ASP A 97 -2.43 -4.81 -13.62
C ASP A 97 -2.89 -6.04 -12.82
N LEU A 98 -1.95 -6.97 -12.56
CA LEU A 98 -2.24 -8.23 -11.87
C LEU A 98 -2.49 -8.00 -10.38
N ALA A 99 -3.35 -8.83 -9.78
CA ALA A 99 -3.64 -8.74 -8.35
C ALA A 99 -2.38 -8.89 -7.48
N THR A 100 -1.43 -9.71 -7.90
CA THR A 100 -0.16 -9.93 -7.20
C THR A 100 0.74 -8.69 -7.18
N ASP A 101 0.57 -7.76 -8.12
CA ASP A 101 1.37 -6.52 -8.17
C ASP A 101 0.80 -5.44 -7.24
N ARG A 102 -0.46 -5.62 -6.78
CA ARG A 102 -1.22 -4.68 -5.97
C ARG A 102 -1.18 -5.04 -4.49
N LEU A 103 0.02 -5.21 -3.94
CA LEU A 103 0.19 -5.65 -2.55
C LEU A 103 0.84 -4.57 -1.67
N VAL A 104 0.27 -4.41 -0.48
CA VAL A 104 0.85 -3.61 0.60
C VAL A 104 0.91 -4.42 1.88
N TYR A 105 1.84 -4.08 2.77
CA TYR A 105 1.83 -4.62 4.12
C TYR A 105 1.34 -3.56 5.11
N VAL A 106 0.66 -4.06 6.15
CA VAL A 106 0.22 -3.30 7.31
C VAL A 106 1.03 -3.77 8.50
N ASP A 107 1.73 -2.84 9.16
CA ASP A 107 2.61 -3.12 10.29
C ASP A 107 1.84 -3.46 11.58
N SER A 108 2.57 -3.80 12.65
CA SER A 108 2.00 -4.11 13.97
C SER A 108 1.29 -2.93 14.64
N TYR A 109 1.49 -1.71 14.15
CA TYR A 109 0.81 -0.49 14.59
C TYR A 109 -0.43 -0.18 13.73
N GLY A 110 -0.73 -1.01 12.72
CA GLY A 110 -1.88 -0.87 11.84
C GLY A 110 -1.71 0.20 10.76
N ARG A 111 -0.47 0.50 10.35
CA ARG A 111 -0.12 1.49 9.33
C ARG A 111 0.25 0.80 8.03
N VAL A 112 -0.11 1.41 6.90
CA VAL A 112 0.42 0.97 5.59
C VAL A 112 1.91 1.31 5.57
N GLY A 113 2.76 0.29 5.43
CA GLY A 113 4.22 0.42 5.45
C GLY A 113 4.86 0.43 4.08
N GLY A 114 4.07 0.54 3.02
CA GLY A 114 4.57 0.55 1.64
C GLY A 114 4.29 -0.77 0.92
N ARG A 115 5.11 -1.06 -0.08
CA ARG A 115 4.98 -2.22 -0.97
C ARG A 115 5.37 -3.51 -0.23
N CYS A 116 4.71 -4.62 -0.57
CA CYS A 116 5.08 -5.91 0.00
C CYS A 116 6.30 -6.51 -0.70
N LEU A 117 7.47 -6.53 -0.04
CA LEU A 117 8.74 -7.09 -0.56
C LEU A 117 9.14 -8.44 0.06
N ALA A 118 8.38 -8.95 1.03
CA ALA A 118 8.80 -10.09 1.82
C ALA A 118 8.82 -11.40 1.02
N ASN A 119 10.01 -11.81 0.56
CA ASN A 119 10.29 -13.16 0.06
C ASN A 119 10.12 -14.16 1.22
N GLY A 120 8.89 -14.61 1.45
CA GLY A 120 8.48 -15.35 2.65
C GLY A 120 7.03 -15.07 3.04
N ALA A 121 6.46 -13.98 2.55
CA ALA A 121 5.02 -13.82 2.49
C ALA A 121 4.39 -14.90 1.59
N PRO A 122 3.18 -15.38 1.91
CA PRO A 122 2.47 -16.35 1.07
C PRO A 122 2.16 -15.80 -0.34
N ILE A 123 2.16 -14.48 -0.50
CA ILE A 123 1.89 -13.78 -1.75
C ILE A 123 2.79 -12.54 -1.82
N HIS A 124 3.61 -12.44 -2.87
CA HIS A 124 4.42 -11.26 -3.18
C HIS A 124 4.62 -11.17 -4.71
N SER A 125 5.02 -10.00 -5.20
CA SER A 125 5.39 -9.81 -6.61
C SER A 125 6.74 -9.11 -6.73
N THR A 126 7.47 -9.42 -7.81
CA THR A 126 8.68 -8.68 -8.20
C THR A 126 8.33 -7.35 -8.87
N ARG A 127 7.08 -7.18 -9.30
CA ARG A 127 6.53 -5.92 -9.81
C ARG A 127 5.68 -5.31 -8.71
N VAL A 128 5.98 -4.07 -8.37
CA VAL A 128 5.39 -3.37 -7.22
C VAL A 128 4.95 -1.98 -7.61
N HIS A 129 3.94 -1.48 -6.92
CA HIS A 129 3.55 -0.08 -7.07
C HIS A 129 4.53 0.82 -6.33
N PRO A 130 4.87 2.00 -6.88
CA PRO A 130 5.78 2.92 -6.22
C PRO A 130 5.24 3.42 -4.88
N GLU A 131 6.18 3.61 -3.97
CA GLU A 131 5.93 4.18 -2.66
C GLU A 131 5.91 5.70 -2.73
N GLY A 132 5.15 6.28 -1.81
CA GLY A 132 5.17 7.69 -1.48
C GLY A 132 6.32 8.03 -0.54
N ALA A 133 6.42 9.29 -0.14
CA ALA A 133 7.31 9.69 0.93
C ALA A 133 6.82 9.12 2.26
N ALA A 134 7.74 8.56 3.04
CA ALA A 134 7.44 8.06 4.37
C ALA A 134 7.09 9.23 5.31
N ASP A 135 6.02 9.09 6.07
CA ASP A 135 5.70 10.03 7.15
C ASP A 135 6.78 9.93 8.24
N THR A 136 7.49 11.04 8.50
CA THR A 136 8.64 11.03 9.43
C THR A 136 8.24 10.76 10.89
N ALA A 137 6.97 10.94 11.26
CA ALA A 137 6.50 10.77 12.63
C ALA A 137 6.04 9.33 12.95
N SER A 138 5.44 8.68 11.96
CA SER A 138 4.79 7.37 12.08
C SER A 138 5.46 6.28 11.26
N GLY A 139 6.29 6.63 10.27
CA GLY A 139 6.89 5.69 9.32
C GLY A 139 5.90 5.09 8.34
N ALA A 140 4.65 5.59 8.27
CA ALA A 140 3.69 5.13 7.29
C ALA A 140 4.13 5.55 5.89
N VAL A 141 4.01 4.63 4.93
CA VAL A 141 4.45 4.85 3.55
C VAL A 141 3.25 4.64 2.62
N PRO A 142 2.70 5.72 2.02
CA PRO A 142 1.63 5.58 1.05
C PRO A 142 2.07 4.76 -0.17
N VAL A 143 1.14 4.10 -0.85
CA VAL A 143 1.43 3.35 -2.09
C VAL A 143 0.56 3.85 -3.23
N ARG A 144 1.16 4.06 -4.40
CA ARG A 144 0.45 4.57 -5.58
C ARG A 144 -0.61 3.57 -6.06
N LEU A 145 -1.82 4.04 -6.38
CA LEU A 145 -2.89 3.15 -6.87
C LEU A 145 -2.80 2.85 -8.38
N TRP A 146 -2.09 3.69 -9.13
CA TRP A 146 -1.93 3.53 -10.57
C TRP A 146 -1.03 2.33 -10.91
N PRO A 147 -1.40 1.45 -11.88
CA PRO A 147 -2.31 1.77 -12.97
C PRO A 147 -3.76 1.30 -12.86
N PHE A 148 -4.65 2.19 -13.33
CA PHE A 148 -6.05 1.88 -13.58
C PHE A 148 -6.54 2.63 -14.82
N ALA A 149 -7.54 2.05 -15.50
CA ALA A 149 -8.17 2.62 -16.67
C ALA A 149 -9.12 3.77 -16.28
N SER A 150 -9.40 4.64 -17.24
CA SER A 150 -10.43 5.66 -17.09
C SER A 150 -11.80 5.04 -16.78
N GLU A 151 -12.54 5.68 -15.88
CA GLU A 151 -13.90 5.28 -15.50
C GLU A 151 -14.82 5.30 -16.74
N PRO A 152 -15.53 4.20 -17.07
CA PRO A 152 -16.26 4.06 -18.34
C PRO A 152 -17.32 5.14 -18.60
N SER A 153 -17.97 5.68 -17.57
CA SER A 153 -18.97 6.74 -17.74
C SER A 153 -18.35 8.13 -17.99
N GLY A 154 -17.02 8.26 -17.89
CA GLY A 154 -16.28 9.50 -18.09
C GLY A 154 -16.45 10.51 -16.96
N LYS A 155 -17.17 10.17 -15.88
CA LYS A 155 -17.38 11.07 -14.73
C LYS A 155 -16.16 11.18 -13.84
N GLY A 156 -15.23 10.24 -13.99
CA GLY A 156 -14.01 10.20 -13.20
C GLY A 156 -14.25 9.82 -11.74
N ASP A 157 -15.32 9.07 -11.44
CA ASP A 157 -15.70 8.67 -10.08
C ASP A 157 -15.22 7.24 -9.76
N TYR A 158 -14.31 7.08 -8.81
CA TYR A 158 -13.65 5.81 -8.49
C TYR A 158 -13.83 5.40 -7.03
N LYS A 159 -13.58 4.12 -6.76
CA LYS A 159 -13.48 3.55 -5.42
C LYS A 159 -12.18 2.76 -5.29
N ALA A 160 -11.37 3.13 -4.30
CA ALA A 160 -10.21 2.38 -3.86
C ALA A 160 -10.65 1.32 -2.84
N TRP A 161 -10.13 0.12 -2.98
CA TRP A 161 -10.37 -0.99 -2.06
C TRP A 161 -9.04 -1.41 -1.44
N LEU A 162 -9.11 -1.85 -0.19
CA LEU A 162 -8.08 -2.61 0.51
C LEU A 162 -8.71 -3.89 1.01
N ILE A 163 -8.14 -5.03 0.67
CA ILE A 163 -8.74 -6.35 0.84
C ILE A 163 -7.70 -7.24 1.52
N LEU A 164 -8.07 -7.87 2.63
CA LEU A 164 -7.16 -8.72 3.38
C LEU A 164 -6.70 -9.90 2.50
N ALA A 165 -5.39 -10.05 2.33
CA ALA A 165 -4.80 -11.19 1.61
C ALA A 165 -4.27 -12.23 2.59
N ALA A 166 -3.59 -11.77 3.64
CA ALA A 166 -3.10 -12.63 4.72
C ALA A 166 -3.05 -11.84 6.04
N ALA A 167 -3.52 -12.44 7.13
CA ALA A 167 -3.41 -11.85 8.46
C ALA A 167 -2.06 -12.20 9.08
N TRP A 168 -1.47 -11.28 9.86
CA TRP A 168 -0.32 -11.59 10.70
C TRP A 168 -0.78 -12.14 12.05
N ASP A 169 -0.32 -13.34 12.44
CA ASP A 169 -0.72 -13.98 13.70
C ASP A 169 0.25 -13.71 14.87
N GLY A 170 1.34 -12.99 14.62
CA GLY A 170 2.43 -12.79 15.58
C GLY A 170 3.71 -13.57 15.24
N SER A 171 3.63 -14.55 14.34
CA SER A 171 4.72 -15.45 13.97
C SER A 171 4.82 -15.72 12.46
N GLU A 172 3.68 -15.78 11.76
CA GLU A 172 3.61 -16.05 10.33
C GLU A 172 2.42 -15.29 9.70
N TYR A 173 2.46 -15.13 8.38
CA TYR A 173 1.34 -14.65 7.60
C TYR A 173 0.42 -15.81 7.20
N ILE A 174 -0.83 -15.78 7.68
CA ILE A 174 -1.85 -16.77 7.36
C ILE A 174 -2.75 -16.20 6.26
N ALA A 175 -2.78 -16.86 5.10
CA ALA A 175 -3.64 -16.48 3.99
C ALA A 175 -5.12 -16.42 4.42
N ASP A 176 -5.83 -15.37 4.00
CA ASP A 176 -7.26 -15.24 4.28
C ASP A 176 -8.03 -16.28 3.45
N PRO A 177 -8.75 -17.23 4.07
CA PRO A 177 -9.50 -18.25 3.34
C PRO A 177 -10.64 -17.68 2.51
N ASN A 178 -11.04 -16.43 2.77
CA ASN A 178 -12.13 -15.77 2.05
C ASN A 178 -11.65 -15.04 0.79
N THR A 179 -10.34 -14.88 0.59
CA THR A 179 -9.78 -14.09 -0.50
C THR A 179 -9.06 -14.98 -1.50
N SER A 180 -9.43 -14.86 -2.78
CA SER A 180 -8.82 -15.61 -3.88
C SER A 180 -8.69 -14.77 -5.14
N ILE A 181 -7.66 -15.08 -5.94
CA ILE A 181 -7.42 -14.47 -7.24
C ILE A 181 -8.10 -15.34 -8.32
N ALA A 182 -8.89 -14.71 -9.18
CA ALA A 182 -9.54 -15.38 -10.30
C ALA A 182 -8.52 -15.87 -11.34
N ALA A 183 -8.98 -16.74 -12.24
CA ALA A 183 -8.12 -17.35 -13.26
C ALA A 183 -7.45 -16.34 -14.23
N ASP A 184 -7.99 -15.12 -14.33
CA ASP A 184 -7.40 -14.05 -15.13
C ASP A 184 -6.24 -13.31 -14.41
N GLY A 185 -5.95 -13.68 -13.17
CA GLY A 185 -4.90 -13.09 -12.34
C GLY A 185 -5.22 -11.68 -11.81
N ARG A 186 -6.41 -11.13 -12.06
CA ARG A 186 -6.74 -9.73 -11.76
C ARG A 186 -7.93 -9.56 -10.84
N HIS A 187 -8.99 -10.31 -11.07
CA HIS A 187 -10.19 -10.18 -10.26
C HIS A 187 -9.99 -10.89 -8.91
N LEU A 188 -10.47 -10.26 -7.86
CA LEU A 188 -10.45 -10.81 -6.51
C LEU A 188 -11.87 -11.25 -6.13
N SER A 189 -11.99 -12.44 -5.56
CA SER A 189 -13.18 -12.86 -4.82
C SER A 189 -12.86 -12.73 -3.34
N PHE A 190 -13.65 -11.95 -2.60
CA PHE A 190 -13.44 -11.65 -1.19
C PHE A 190 -14.78 -11.36 -0.49
N LEU A 191 -14.79 -11.44 0.84
CA LEU A 191 -15.94 -10.98 1.62
C LEU A 191 -15.81 -9.49 1.93
N GLN A 192 -16.93 -8.76 1.84
CA GLN A 192 -16.93 -7.32 2.08
C GLN A 192 -16.44 -6.92 3.49
N ARG A 193 -16.66 -7.79 4.49
CA ARG A 193 -16.18 -7.58 5.87
C ARG A 193 -14.65 -7.60 5.98
N ASP A 194 -13.97 -8.25 5.04
CA ASP A 194 -12.52 -8.37 4.94
C ASP A 194 -11.94 -7.29 4.01
N SER A 195 -12.72 -6.22 3.77
CA SER A 195 -12.34 -5.08 2.94
C SER A 195 -12.64 -3.71 3.55
N ARG A 196 -11.86 -2.71 3.14
CA ARG A 196 -12.07 -1.29 3.41
C ARG A 196 -12.01 -0.52 2.12
N THR A 197 -12.72 0.60 2.07
CA THR A 197 -12.86 1.38 0.85
C THR A 197 -12.75 2.86 1.12
N ASP A 198 -12.29 3.58 0.12
CA ASP A 198 -12.41 5.03 0.02
C ASP A 198 -12.85 5.42 -1.39
N ASN A 199 -13.53 6.56 -1.54
CA ASN A 199 -13.98 7.04 -2.85
C ASN A 199 -13.20 8.28 -3.25
N PHE A 200 -12.78 8.35 -4.52
CA PHE A 200 -12.07 9.50 -5.06
C PHE A 200 -12.57 9.84 -6.45
N THR A 201 -12.39 11.09 -6.85
CA THR A 201 -12.88 11.61 -8.13
C THR A 201 -11.75 12.32 -8.86
N PHE A 202 -11.71 12.22 -10.19
CA PHE A 202 -10.96 13.15 -11.01
C PHE A 202 -11.85 14.26 -11.47
N ARG A 203 -11.50 15.49 -11.11
CA ARG A 203 -11.99 16.66 -11.82
C ARG A 203 -10.82 17.58 -12.01
N ALA A 204 -10.74 18.18 -13.19
CA ALA A 204 -10.00 19.41 -13.36
C ALA A 204 -10.66 20.45 -12.43
N THR A 205 -10.18 20.58 -11.20
CA THR A 205 -10.52 21.75 -10.40
C THR A 205 -9.74 22.91 -10.96
N SER A 206 -10.37 23.65 -11.86
CA SER A 206 -10.01 25.05 -12.02
C SER A 206 -10.51 25.82 -10.79
N SER A 207 -9.95 25.53 -9.61
CA SER A 207 -10.10 26.45 -8.49
C SER A 207 -9.09 27.55 -8.78
N GLY A 208 -9.56 28.68 -9.32
CA GLY A 208 -8.75 29.85 -9.63
C GLY A 208 -8.10 30.52 -8.40
N VAL A 209 -7.98 29.79 -7.29
CA VAL A 209 -7.16 30.14 -6.15
C VAL A 209 -5.73 29.70 -6.47
N PRO A 210 -4.77 30.65 -6.54
CA PRO A 210 -3.37 30.32 -6.69
C PRO A 210 -2.90 29.45 -5.52
N VAL A 211 -2.17 28.38 -5.80
CA VAL A 211 -1.42 27.65 -4.76
C VAL A 211 -0.21 28.48 -4.34
N ALA A 212 0.16 28.34 -3.07
CA ALA A 212 1.39 28.94 -2.56
C ALA A 212 2.62 28.29 -3.21
N ALA A 213 3.78 28.94 -3.08
CA ALA A 213 5.03 28.35 -3.54
C ALA A 213 5.24 26.97 -2.92
N SER A 214 5.69 26.02 -3.73
CA SER A 214 5.98 24.66 -3.32
C SER A 214 7.43 24.33 -3.58
N GLU A 215 8.02 23.56 -2.68
CA GLU A 215 9.43 23.17 -2.70
C GLU A 215 9.55 21.66 -2.86
N PHE A 216 10.46 21.22 -3.73
CA PHE A 216 10.77 19.82 -3.97
C PHE A 216 12.24 19.58 -3.66
N ASN A 217 12.48 18.63 -2.77
CA ASN A 217 13.77 18.34 -2.17
C ASN A 217 14.06 16.83 -2.23
N GLY A 218 15.29 16.48 -2.53
CA GLY A 218 15.75 15.09 -2.51
C GLY A 218 17.25 15.01 -2.78
N ALA A 219 17.75 13.78 -2.82
CA ALA A 219 19.13 13.46 -3.13
C ALA A 219 19.22 12.54 -4.35
N VAL A 220 20.32 12.68 -5.10
CA VAL A 220 20.75 11.72 -6.12
C VAL A 220 21.97 10.99 -5.58
N PHE A 221 21.96 9.67 -5.63
CA PHE A 221 22.97 8.84 -4.97
C PHE A 221 23.38 7.61 -5.78
N ASP A 222 24.59 7.13 -5.54
CA ASP A 222 25.16 5.88 -6.02
C ASP A 222 24.71 4.78 -5.07
N ASP A 223 23.72 4.02 -5.52
CA ASP A 223 23.10 2.91 -4.82
C ASP A 223 23.99 1.68 -4.98
N LEU A 224 24.86 1.48 -3.99
CA LEU A 224 25.94 0.49 -4.07
C LEU A 224 25.45 -0.95 -4.04
N ASN A 225 24.26 -1.20 -3.49
CA ASN A 225 23.66 -2.53 -3.38
C ASN A 225 22.44 -2.72 -4.30
N ALA A 226 22.08 -1.69 -5.08
CA ALA A 226 20.98 -1.66 -6.03
C ALA A 226 19.59 -1.95 -5.41
N ASN A 227 19.40 -1.63 -4.12
CA ASN A 227 18.14 -1.91 -3.42
C ASN A 227 17.09 -0.79 -3.57
N GLY A 228 17.47 0.35 -4.14
CA GLY A 228 16.61 1.51 -4.40
C GLY A 228 16.25 2.32 -3.15
N VAL A 229 17.05 2.21 -2.08
CA VAL A 229 16.88 2.93 -0.81
C VAL A 229 18.15 3.72 -0.53
N LEU A 230 18.02 5.00 -0.17
CA LEU A 230 19.17 5.79 0.26
C LEU A 230 19.62 5.35 1.66
N GLU A 231 20.85 4.84 1.75
CA GLU A 231 21.46 4.30 2.95
C GLU A 231 22.73 5.09 3.34
N PRO A 232 23.17 5.05 4.60
CA PRO A 232 24.42 5.70 5.03
C PRO A 232 25.68 5.22 4.29
N SER A 233 25.63 4.04 3.65
CA SER A 233 26.72 3.49 2.85
C SER A 233 26.77 4.05 1.42
N ASP A 234 25.69 4.64 0.93
CA ASP A 234 25.62 5.14 -0.44
C ASP A 234 26.42 6.44 -0.60
N LEU A 235 26.84 6.70 -1.84
CA LEU A 235 27.64 7.88 -2.17
C LEU A 235 26.79 8.96 -2.83
N PRO A 236 27.04 10.24 -2.55
CA PRO A 236 26.34 11.32 -3.24
C PRO A 236 26.72 11.37 -4.73
N LEU A 237 25.74 11.61 -5.59
CA LEU A 237 25.95 11.84 -7.03
C LEU A 237 25.62 13.28 -7.41
N GLY A 238 26.67 14.10 -7.56
CA GLY A 238 26.56 15.47 -8.06
C GLY A 238 26.52 15.57 -9.59
N GLY A 239 25.87 16.61 -10.10
CA GLY A 239 25.79 16.90 -11.53
C GLY A 239 24.61 16.24 -12.25
N ALA A 240 23.72 15.55 -11.54
CA ALA A 240 22.53 14.92 -12.10
C ALA A 240 21.41 15.95 -12.28
N THR A 241 20.76 15.96 -13.45
CA THR A 241 19.61 16.85 -13.68
C THR A 241 18.32 16.20 -13.18
N VAL A 242 17.58 16.92 -12.33
CA VAL A 242 16.24 16.57 -11.87
C VAL A 242 15.24 17.56 -12.45
N ARG A 243 14.14 17.03 -13.01
CA ARG A 243 13.06 17.80 -13.63
C ARG A 243 11.77 17.60 -12.85
N CYS A 244 11.10 18.69 -12.49
CA CYS A 244 9.71 18.69 -12.04
C CYS A 244 8.83 19.21 -13.18
N THR A 245 7.98 18.33 -13.72
CA THR A 245 6.93 18.69 -14.68
C THR A 245 5.65 19.01 -13.90
N LEU A 246 5.15 20.22 -14.04
CA LEU A 246 3.89 20.70 -13.50
C LEU A 246 2.81 20.56 -14.57
N ILE A 247 1.70 19.90 -14.24
CA ILE A 247 0.60 19.59 -15.14
C ILE A 247 -0.61 20.36 -14.63
N LEU A 248 -1.01 21.41 -15.34
CA LEU A 248 -2.11 22.28 -14.98
C LEU A 248 -3.46 21.55 -15.19
N PRO A 249 -4.55 21.98 -14.52
CA PRO A 249 -5.87 21.38 -14.67
C PRO A 249 -6.42 21.39 -16.11
N ASP A 250 -5.93 22.27 -16.98
CA ASP A 250 -6.29 22.31 -18.40
C ASP A 250 -5.46 21.33 -19.26
N GLY A 251 -4.54 20.59 -18.65
CA GLY A 251 -3.66 19.63 -19.29
C GLY A 251 -2.37 20.24 -19.85
N SER A 252 -2.16 21.55 -19.75
CA SER A 252 -0.90 22.16 -20.15
C SER A 252 0.22 21.78 -19.19
N GLU A 253 1.44 21.64 -19.71
CA GLU A 253 2.62 21.31 -18.90
C GLU A 253 3.62 22.46 -18.89
N THR A 254 4.24 22.70 -17.73
CA THR A 254 5.45 23.53 -17.58
C THR A 254 6.48 22.78 -16.76
N SER A 255 7.76 23.13 -16.83
CA SER A 255 8.82 22.37 -16.15
C SER A 255 9.83 23.27 -15.46
N LEU A 256 10.33 22.76 -14.34
CA LEU A 256 11.45 23.30 -13.57
C LEU A 256 12.58 22.26 -13.58
N GLU A 257 13.82 22.72 -13.59
CA GLU A 257 15.00 21.85 -13.53
C GLU A 257 15.99 22.33 -12.48
N ALA A 258 16.64 21.37 -11.83
CA ALA A 258 17.74 21.58 -10.90
C ALA A 258 18.83 20.56 -11.21
N THR A 259 20.05 20.88 -10.81
CA THR A 259 21.19 19.94 -10.88
C THR A 259 21.61 19.61 -9.45
N SER A 260 21.84 18.34 -9.16
CA SER A 260 22.32 17.92 -7.84
C SER A 260 23.70 18.53 -7.55
N ASP A 261 23.89 19.00 -6.33
CA ASP A 261 25.16 19.53 -5.85
C ASP A 261 26.19 18.42 -5.58
N LEU A 262 27.40 18.79 -5.14
CA LEU A 262 28.46 17.80 -4.83
C LEU A 262 28.11 16.83 -3.68
N SER A 263 27.09 17.16 -2.88
CA SER A 263 26.53 16.31 -1.85
C SER A 263 25.31 15.51 -2.36
N GLY A 264 25.03 15.55 -3.66
CA GLY A 264 23.93 14.84 -4.29
C GLY A 264 22.57 15.51 -4.09
N ASN A 265 22.47 16.61 -3.34
CA ASN A 265 21.19 17.22 -3.02
C ASN A 265 20.70 18.11 -4.17
N TYR A 266 19.39 18.16 -4.38
CA TYR A 266 18.77 19.09 -5.31
C TYR A 266 17.60 19.84 -4.65
N PHE A 267 17.31 21.02 -5.18
CA PHE A 267 16.21 21.87 -4.73
C PHE A 267 15.49 22.48 -5.94
N LEU A 268 14.16 22.35 -5.97
CA LEU A 268 13.29 23.00 -6.95
C LEU A 268 12.22 23.79 -6.20
N THR A 269 11.88 24.98 -6.69
CA THR A 269 10.79 25.79 -6.14
C THR A 269 9.87 26.30 -7.24
N THR A 270 8.57 26.32 -6.99
CA THR A 270 7.59 26.97 -7.87
C THR A 270 7.50 28.47 -7.65
N GLU A 271 8.31 29.03 -6.74
CA GLU A 271 8.42 30.47 -6.55
C GLU A 271 8.84 31.15 -7.86
N GLY A 272 8.18 32.25 -8.20
CA GLY A 272 8.49 33.03 -9.41
C GLY A 272 7.77 32.57 -10.69
N LEU A 273 6.96 31.50 -10.64
CA LEU A 273 6.04 31.19 -11.74
C LEU A 273 4.92 32.25 -11.82
N ALA A 274 5.01 33.13 -12.82
CA ALA A 274 4.12 34.27 -12.98
C ALA A 274 2.64 33.85 -13.06
N GLY A 275 1.81 34.41 -12.18
CA GLY A 275 0.36 34.12 -12.08
C GLY A 275 -0.02 33.15 -10.96
N GLY A 276 0.96 32.47 -10.35
CA GLY A 276 0.71 31.38 -9.41
C GLY A 276 0.14 30.16 -10.12
N LEU A 277 0.39 28.97 -9.57
CA LEU A 277 -0.16 27.74 -10.14
C LEU A 277 -1.62 27.60 -9.67
N PRO A 278 -2.55 27.12 -10.50
CA PRO A 278 -3.90 26.83 -10.03
C PRO A 278 -3.91 25.67 -9.03
N SER A 279 -4.83 25.69 -8.06
CA SER A 279 -5.05 24.53 -7.19
C SER A 279 -5.47 23.31 -8.00
N GLY A 280 -4.94 22.14 -7.63
CA GLY A 280 -5.09 20.93 -8.41
C GLY A 280 -4.03 20.79 -9.52
N THR A 281 -3.03 21.67 -9.61
CA THR A 281 -1.84 21.41 -10.44
C THR A 281 -1.17 20.12 -9.97
N ALA A 282 -1.07 19.12 -10.84
CA ALA A 282 -0.31 17.92 -10.56
C ALA A 282 1.18 18.18 -10.82
N PHE A 283 2.04 17.38 -10.21
CA PHE A 283 3.46 17.41 -10.49
C PHE A 283 3.99 16.00 -10.75
N ARG A 284 5.07 15.92 -11.51
CA ARG A 284 5.85 14.72 -11.79
C ARG A 284 7.34 15.06 -11.69
N VAL A 285 8.05 14.47 -10.74
CA VAL A 285 9.49 14.65 -10.53
C VAL A 285 10.25 13.45 -11.06
N THR A 286 11.16 13.68 -12.00
CA THR A 286 11.97 12.67 -12.70
C THR A 286 13.44 13.06 -12.66
N GLN A 287 14.33 12.07 -12.60
CA GLN A 287 15.74 12.26 -12.95
C GLN A 287 15.91 12.13 -14.47
N VAL A 288 16.66 13.05 -15.08
CA VAL A 288 17.12 12.85 -16.46
C VAL A 288 18.16 11.73 -16.46
N PRO A 289 18.03 10.69 -17.32
CA PRO A 289 18.96 9.56 -17.31
C PRO A 289 20.43 10.02 -17.40
N LEU A 290 21.27 9.53 -16.48
CA LEU A 290 22.69 9.87 -16.43
C LEU A 290 23.47 9.41 -17.68
N GLY A 291 22.94 8.40 -18.39
CA GLY A 291 23.60 7.74 -19.52
C GLY A 291 24.76 6.84 -19.09
N GLY A 292 25.48 6.28 -20.07
CA GLY A 292 26.61 5.38 -19.81
C GLY A 292 26.19 4.05 -19.18
N ALA A 293 26.94 3.58 -18.19
CA ALA A 293 26.69 2.33 -17.47
C ALA A 293 25.66 2.49 -16.31
N TRP A 294 25.21 3.71 -16.03
CA TRP A 294 24.29 3.98 -14.93
C TRP A 294 22.90 3.41 -15.19
N THR A 295 22.39 2.66 -14.22
CA THR A 295 21.01 2.18 -14.16
C THR A 295 20.34 2.79 -12.96
N GLN A 296 19.22 3.49 -13.17
CA GLN A 296 18.44 4.07 -12.09
C GLN A 296 17.80 2.96 -11.23
N THR A 297 17.91 3.07 -9.91
CA THR A 297 17.44 2.11 -8.90
C THR A 297 16.37 2.69 -7.98
N ALA A 298 16.32 4.00 -7.77
CA ALA A 298 15.25 4.70 -7.03
C ALA A 298 14.64 5.87 -7.82
N PRO A 299 13.33 6.18 -7.64
CA PRO A 299 12.35 5.34 -6.96
C PRO A 299 12.15 4.02 -7.71
N ALA A 300 11.55 3.02 -7.06
CA ALA A 300 11.20 1.75 -7.70
C ALA A 300 10.41 2.01 -9.00
N PRO A 301 10.63 1.20 -10.06
CA PRO A 301 9.92 1.40 -11.31
C PRO A 301 8.45 1.05 -11.11
N ASP A 302 7.58 1.75 -11.81
CA ASP A 302 6.17 1.40 -11.85
C ASP A 302 5.91 0.19 -12.77
N GLY A 303 4.63 -0.18 -12.92
CA GLY A 303 4.21 -1.28 -13.78
C GLY A 303 4.61 -1.13 -15.27
N PHE A 304 5.14 0.01 -15.70
CA PHE A 304 5.59 0.26 -17.07
C PHE A 304 7.09 0.48 -17.16
N GLY A 305 7.81 0.43 -16.04
CA GLY A 305 9.25 0.64 -15.98
C GLY A 305 9.64 2.10 -15.71
N ASP A 306 8.69 3.00 -15.55
CA ASP A 306 8.96 4.42 -15.33
C ASP A 306 9.29 4.70 -13.86
N ARG A 307 10.25 5.59 -13.60
CA ARG A 307 10.74 5.94 -12.25
C ARG A 307 10.57 7.43 -11.98
N TYR A 308 9.54 7.79 -11.21
CA TYR A 308 9.22 9.17 -10.87
C TYR A 308 8.35 9.26 -9.61
N TYR A 309 8.39 10.42 -8.97
CA TYR A 309 7.44 10.83 -7.94
C TYR A 309 6.35 11.70 -8.56
N SER A 310 5.12 11.62 -8.06
CA SER A 310 4.02 12.44 -8.57
C SER A 310 3.02 12.79 -7.48
N GLY A 311 2.35 13.92 -7.60
CA GLY A 311 1.39 14.38 -6.60
C GLY A 311 0.60 15.59 -7.08
N ILE A 312 -0.08 16.26 -6.15
CA ILE A 312 -0.90 17.44 -6.42
C ILE A 312 -0.51 18.56 -5.48
N LEU A 313 -0.40 19.78 -6.01
CA LEU A 313 -0.19 20.98 -5.22
C LEU A 313 -1.49 21.38 -4.51
N GLY A 314 -1.43 21.42 -3.18
CA GLY A 314 -2.52 21.90 -2.32
C GLY A 314 -2.58 23.43 -2.22
N SER A 315 -3.61 23.97 -1.58
CA SER A 315 -3.80 25.42 -1.40
C SER A 315 -2.85 26.09 -0.39
N GLY A 316 -2.01 25.32 0.30
CA GLY A 316 -0.99 25.81 1.24
C GLY A 316 0.43 25.68 0.69
N LEU A 317 1.44 26.09 1.46
CA LEU A 317 2.84 25.79 1.15
C LEU A 317 3.02 24.27 1.10
N GLY A 318 3.45 23.75 -0.06
CA GLY A 318 3.77 22.35 -0.25
C GLY A 318 5.27 22.13 -0.05
N PHE A 319 5.65 21.35 0.95
CA PHE A 319 7.04 20.95 1.13
C PHE A 319 7.14 19.45 0.86
N PHE A 320 7.80 19.10 -0.23
CA PHE A 320 7.96 17.73 -0.70
C PHE A 320 9.41 17.30 -0.49
N TYR A 321 9.63 16.34 0.40
CA TYR A 321 10.95 15.83 0.78
C TYR A 321 11.09 14.34 0.41
N GLY A 322 12.32 13.83 0.40
CA GLY A 322 12.61 12.41 0.16
C GLY A 322 12.33 11.98 -1.28
N LEU A 323 12.43 12.90 -2.23
CA LEU A 323 12.26 12.64 -3.65
C LEU A 323 13.57 12.09 -4.25
N ASP A 324 14.06 10.99 -3.69
CA ASP A 324 15.43 10.53 -3.91
C ASP A 324 15.60 9.68 -5.18
N PHE A 325 16.74 9.82 -5.86
CA PHE A 325 17.05 9.11 -7.09
C PHE A 325 18.36 8.32 -6.97
N GLY A 326 18.24 7.02 -6.76
CA GLY A 326 19.35 6.08 -6.70
C GLY A 326 19.77 5.63 -8.09
N ASN A 327 21.07 5.44 -8.32
CA ASN A 327 21.64 4.92 -9.55
C ASN A 327 22.77 3.95 -9.22
N THR A 328 22.95 2.89 -10.00
CA THR A 328 24.07 1.94 -9.85
C THR A 328 24.85 1.84 -11.17
N SER A 329 26.16 1.61 -11.13
CA SER A 329 27.04 1.55 -12.32
C SER A 329 27.84 0.25 -12.46
#